data_AF-A0A6I9NQE8-F1
#
_entry.id   AF-A0A6I9NQE8-F1
#
_cell.length_a   1.000
_cell.length_b   1.000
_cell.length_c   1.000
_cell.angle_alpha   90.00
_cell.angle_beta   90.00
_cell.angle_gamma   90.00
#
_symmetry.space_group_name_H-M   'P 1'
#
loop_
_entity.id
_entity.type
_entity.pdbx_description
1 polymer ?
#
loop_
_entity_poly.entity_id
_entity_poly.type
_entity_poly.pdbx_seq_one_letter_code
_entity_poly.pdbx_strand_id
1 'polypeptide(L)'
;MSSSPALLYATIFGNVTTIFQQMYANTNRYHEMLNNVRDFLKLYQVPTGLSERVMDYIVSTWSMSKGIDTEKVLSICPKDMRADICVHLNRKVFNEHPAFRLASDGCLRSLAVEFQTTHCAPGDLIFHAGESVDTLCFVVSGSLEVIQDDEVIAILE
;
A
#
# COMPACT_ATOMS: atom_id res chain seq x y z
N MET A 1 -28.56 -20.68 -42.56
CA MET A 1 -28.58 -19.72 -41.43
C MET A 1 -27.58 -18.61 -41.73
N SER A 2 -28.02 -17.50 -42.31
CA SER A 2 -27.19 -16.31 -42.49
C SER A 2 -27.16 -15.59 -41.15
N SER A 3 -26.00 -15.53 -40.50
CA SER A 3 -25.76 -14.61 -39.40
C SER A 3 -25.99 -13.19 -39.94
N SER A 4 -27.04 -12.52 -39.46
CA SER A 4 -27.41 -11.19 -39.94
C SER A 4 -26.25 -10.21 -39.68
N PRO A 5 -25.87 -9.33 -40.62
CA PRO A 5 -24.79 -8.35 -40.44
C PRO A 5 -24.93 -7.52 -39.16
N ALA A 6 -26.16 -7.28 -38.71
CA ALA A 6 -26.47 -6.63 -37.44
C ALA A 6 -25.94 -7.37 -36.20
N LEU A 7 -26.00 -8.72 -36.18
CA LEU A 7 -25.49 -9.53 -35.06
C LEU A 7 -23.95 -9.50 -35.02
N LEU A 8 -23.31 -9.50 -36.19
CA LEU A 8 -21.86 -9.34 -36.32
C LEU A 8 -21.42 -7.97 -35.79
N TYR A 9 -22.10 -6.90 -36.19
CA TYR A 9 -21.83 -5.55 -35.68
C TYR A 9 -22.03 -5.45 -34.17
N ALA A 10 -23.14 -5.99 -33.65
CA ALA A 10 -23.42 -6.01 -32.21
C ALA A 10 -22.33 -6.76 -31.42
N THR A 11 -21.83 -7.88 -31.95
CA THR A 11 -20.77 -8.68 -31.32
C THR A 11 -19.45 -7.93 -31.29
N ILE A 12 -19.06 -7.30 -32.41
CA ILE A 12 -17.85 -6.50 -32.50
C ILE A 12 -17.92 -5.33 -31.51
N PHE A 13 -19.05 -4.61 -31.50
CA PHE A 13 -19.25 -3.49 -30.59
C PHE A 13 -19.24 -3.92 -29.12
N GLY A 14 -19.86 -5.05 -28.79
CA GLY A 14 -19.83 -5.63 -27.44
C GLY A 14 -18.42 -5.99 -27.00
N ASN A 15 -17.61 -6.59 -27.87
CA ASN A 15 -16.21 -6.92 -27.58
C ASN A 15 -15.37 -5.66 -27.37
N VAL A 16 -15.53 -4.65 -28.24
CA VAL A 16 -14.84 -3.36 -28.09
C VAL A 16 -15.21 -2.70 -26.76
N THR A 17 -16.51 -2.64 -26.44
CA THR A 17 -17.00 -2.10 -25.16
C THR A 17 -16.40 -2.84 -23.96
N THR A 18 -16.33 -4.18 -24.04
CA THR A 18 -15.74 -5.01 -22.99
C THR A 18 -14.24 -4.71 -22.81
N ILE A 19 -13.50 -4.58 -23.91
CA ILE A 19 -12.07 -4.21 -23.87
C ILE A 19 -11.90 -2.84 -23.21
N PHE A 20 -12.69 -1.84 -23.62
CA PHE A 20 -12.66 -0.51 -23.00
C PHE A 20 -12.95 -0.56 -21.50
N GLN A 21 -13.97 -1.31 -21.07
CA GLN A 21 -14.30 -1.46 -19.66
C GLN A 21 -13.15 -2.11 -18.87
N GLN A 22 -12.52 -3.14 -19.42
CA GLN A 22 -11.38 -3.81 -18.80
C GLN A 22 -10.15 -2.90 -18.70
N MET A 23 -9.86 -2.10 -19.74
CA MET A 23 -8.76 -1.15 -19.75
C MET A 23 -8.88 -0.09 -18.64
N TYR A 24 -10.10 0.39 -18.38
CA TYR A 24 -10.36 1.42 -17.37
C TYR A 24 -10.80 0.86 -16.01
N ALA A 25 -10.90 -0.46 -15.84
CA ALA A 25 -11.40 -1.07 -14.61
C ALA A 25 -10.64 -0.61 -13.36
N ASN A 26 -9.30 -0.57 -13.42
CA ASN A 26 -8.48 -0.17 -12.27
C ASN A 26 -8.62 1.33 -11.94
N THR A 27 -8.64 2.17 -12.98
CA THR A 27 -8.84 3.63 -12.84
C THR A 27 -10.23 3.96 -12.29
N ASN A 28 -11.27 3.26 -12.77
CA ASN A 28 -12.64 3.45 -12.28
C ASN A 28 -12.75 3.04 -10.81
N ARG A 29 -12.18 1.89 -10.43
CA ARG A 29 -12.14 1.44 -9.03
C ARG A 29 -11.42 2.44 -8.12
N TYR A 30 -10.32 3.01 -8.59
CA TYR A 30 -9.60 4.07 -7.87
C TYR A 30 -10.47 5.31 -7.65
N HIS A 31 -11.12 5.82 -8.70
CA HIS A 31 -11.97 6.99 -8.59
C HIS A 31 -13.19 6.74 -7.71
N GLU A 32 -13.80 5.55 -7.79
CA GLU A 32 -14.90 5.14 -6.93
C GLU A 32 -14.47 5.14 -5.45
N MET A 33 -13.32 4.53 -5.13
CA MET A 33 -12.75 4.56 -3.78
C MET A 33 -12.51 5.99 -3.29
N LEU A 34 -11.88 6.86 -4.10
CA LEU A 34 -11.64 8.25 -3.72
C LEU A 34 -12.94 9.02 -3.46
N ASN A 35 -13.98 8.77 -4.25
CA ASN A 35 -15.28 9.40 -4.05
C ASN A 35 -15.92 8.92 -2.74
N ASN A 36 -15.90 7.61 -2.47
CA ASN A 36 -16.42 7.05 -1.22
C ASN A 36 -15.72 7.64 0.01
N VAL A 37 -14.40 7.80 -0.04
CA VAL A 37 -13.65 8.44 1.05
C VAL A 37 -14.03 9.91 1.20
N ARG A 38 -14.10 10.66 0.09
CA ARG A 38 -14.50 12.06 0.14
C ARG A 38 -15.90 12.24 0.71
N ASP A 39 -16.83 11.38 0.33
CA ASP A 39 -18.21 11.42 0.81
C ASP A 39 -18.28 11.03 2.28
N PHE A 40 -17.48 10.05 2.73
CA PHE A 40 -17.32 9.71 4.14
C PHE A 40 -16.81 10.92 4.96
N LEU A 41 -15.72 11.56 4.53
CA LEU A 41 -15.15 12.71 5.23
C LEU A 41 -16.14 13.88 5.34
N LYS A 42 -16.90 14.13 4.28
CA LYS A 42 -17.97 15.14 4.27
C LYS A 42 -19.14 14.77 5.18
N LEU A 43 -19.60 13.51 5.12
CA LEU A 43 -20.74 13.02 5.89
C LEU A 43 -20.51 13.18 7.39
N TYR A 44 -19.29 12.87 7.85
CA TYR A 44 -18.91 12.96 9.25
C TYR A 44 -18.29 14.32 9.64
N GLN A 45 -18.32 15.31 8.75
CA GLN A 45 -17.83 16.67 8.99
C GLN A 45 -16.38 16.70 9.52
N VAL A 46 -15.52 15.84 8.96
CA VAL A 46 -14.11 15.77 9.34
C VAL A 46 -13.44 17.12 9.03
N PRO A 47 -12.61 17.67 9.94
CA PRO A 47 -11.92 18.94 9.71
C PRO A 47 -11.14 18.96 8.39
N THR A 48 -11.09 20.12 7.72
CA THR A 48 -10.49 20.26 6.38
C THR A 48 -9.03 19.80 6.36
N GLY A 49 -8.23 20.20 7.35
CA GLY A 49 -6.82 19.79 7.41
C GLY A 49 -6.62 18.28 7.56
N LEU A 50 -7.47 17.59 8.34
CA LEU A 50 -7.41 16.13 8.43
C LEU A 50 -7.93 15.46 7.15
N SER A 51 -8.97 16.03 6.54
CA SER A 51 -9.52 15.53 5.28
C SER A 51 -8.51 15.59 4.14
N GLU A 52 -7.78 16.70 4.01
CA GLU A 52 -6.71 16.86 3.02
C GLU A 52 -5.59 15.84 3.24
N ARG A 53 -5.12 15.69 4.49
CA ARG A 53 -4.10 14.68 4.84
C ARG A 53 -4.53 13.25 4.50
N VAL A 54 -5.77 12.87 4.82
CA VAL A 54 -6.30 11.54 4.49
C VAL A 54 -6.35 11.32 2.97
N MET A 55 -6.79 12.34 2.21
CA MET A 55 -6.82 12.25 0.76
C MET A 55 -5.43 12.13 0.15
N ASP A 56 -4.47 12.93 0.62
CA ASP A 56 -3.07 12.89 0.15
C ASP A 56 -2.42 11.54 0.46
N TYR A 57 -2.65 10.99 1.65
CA TYR A 57 -2.20 9.65 2.04
C TYR A 57 -2.71 8.58 1.06
N ILE A 58 -4.00 8.61 0.72
CA ILE A 58 -4.62 7.61 -0.17
C ILE A 58 -4.10 7.75 -1.60
N VAL A 59 -3.98 8.98 -2.12
CA VAL A 59 -3.45 9.24 -3.46
C VAL A 59 -1.99 8.79 -3.55
N SER A 60 -1.17 9.12 -2.54
CA SER A 60 0.23 8.71 -2.45
C SER A 60 0.36 7.19 -2.40
N THR A 61 -0.39 6.54 -1.51
CA THR A 61 -0.38 5.07 -1.35
C THR A 61 -0.83 4.35 -2.62
N TRP A 62 -1.83 4.89 -3.33
CA TRP A 62 -2.27 4.34 -4.62
C TRP A 62 -1.20 4.49 -5.71
N SER A 63 -0.51 5.64 -5.76
CA SER A 63 0.56 5.86 -6.74
C SER A 63 1.71 4.85 -6.58
N MET A 64 2.00 4.45 -5.34
CA MET A 64 3.04 3.47 -4.99
C MET A 64 2.59 2.03 -5.24
N SER A 65 1.46 1.63 -4.65
CA SER A 65 0.93 0.27 -4.73
C SER A 65 0.31 -0.08 -6.08
N LYS A 66 -0.05 0.94 -6.87
CA LYS A 66 -0.84 0.82 -8.12
C LYS A 66 -2.18 0.08 -7.94
N GLY A 67 -2.70 0.09 -6.72
CA GLY A 67 -3.93 -0.63 -6.36
C GLY A 67 -3.75 -2.12 -6.10
N ILE A 68 -2.50 -2.59 -5.97
CA ILE A 68 -2.21 -3.98 -5.60
C ILE A 68 -2.36 -4.12 -4.08
N ASP A 69 -3.32 -4.94 -3.69
CA ASP A 69 -3.47 -5.43 -2.32
C ASP A 69 -2.47 -6.56 -2.09
N THR A 70 -1.32 -6.22 -1.50
CA THR A 70 -0.21 -7.15 -1.29
C THR A 70 -0.62 -8.33 -0.43
N GLU A 71 -1.39 -8.12 0.63
CA GLU A 71 -1.83 -9.20 1.53
C GLU A 71 -2.74 -10.18 0.79
N LYS A 72 -3.69 -9.66 0.01
CA LYS A 72 -4.55 -10.49 -0.83
C LYS A 72 -3.75 -11.30 -1.85
N VAL A 73 -2.74 -10.71 -2.50
CA VAL A 73 -1.86 -11.44 -3.43
C VAL A 73 -1.09 -12.54 -2.71
N LEU A 74 -0.48 -12.22 -1.56
CA LEU A 74 0.29 -13.18 -0.77
C LEU A 74 -0.56 -14.31 -0.21
N SER A 75 -1.84 -14.09 0.05
CA SER A 75 -2.78 -15.13 0.53
C SER A 75 -3.09 -16.21 -0.52
N ILE A 76 -2.86 -15.94 -1.81
CA ILE A 76 -3.02 -16.92 -2.89
C ILE A 76 -1.82 -17.88 -2.95
N CYS A 77 -0.66 -17.42 -2.47
CA CYS A 77 0.59 -18.18 -2.53
C CYS A 77 0.65 -19.27 -1.43
N PRO A 78 1.19 -20.47 -1.74
CA PRO A 78 1.56 -21.43 -0.71
C PRO A 78 2.53 -20.84 0.30
N LYS A 79 2.51 -21.34 1.55
CA LYS A 79 3.34 -20.83 2.66
C LYS A 79 4.81 -20.67 2.31
N ASP A 80 5.36 -21.62 1.55
CA ASP A 80 6.77 -21.62 1.13
C ASP A 80 7.10 -20.44 0.21
N MET A 81 6.36 -20.29 -0.89
CA MET A 81 6.51 -19.17 -1.83
C MET A 81 6.23 -17.82 -1.16
N ARG A 82 5.23 -17.77 -0.27
CA ARG A 82 4.90 -16.55 0.48
C ARG A 82 6.10 -16.08 1.30
N ALA A 83 6.78 -17.01 2.00
CA ALA A 83 7.96 -16.68 2.78
C ALA A 83 9.09 -16.13 1.90
N ASP A 84 9.35 -16.74 0.75
CA ASP A 84 10.37 -16.26 -0.19
C ASP A 84 10.06 -14.87 -0.76
N ILE A 85 8.81 -14.62 -1.12
CA ILE A 85 8.37 -13.29 -1.58
C ILE A 85 8.53 -12.28 -0.44
N CYS A 86 8.11 -12.60 0.78
CA CYS A 86 8.28 -11.74 1.94
C CYS A 86 9.75 -11.42 2.21
N VAL A 87 10.65 -12.40 2.12
CA VAL A 87 12.11 -12.17 2.25
C VAL A 87 12.59 -11.22 1.16
N HIS A 88 12.14 -11.40 -0.07
CA HIS A 88 12.50 -10.50 -1.17
C HIS A 88 11.99 -9.07 -0.97
N LEU A 89 10.75 -8.90 -0.50
CA LEU A 89 10.17 -7.57 -0.23
C LEU A 89 10.95 -6.84 0.87
N ASN A 90 11.35 -7.55 1.92
CA ASN A 90 12.09 -7.01 3.06
C ASN A 90 13.62 -7.05 2.88
N ARG A 91 14.13 -7.39 1.69
CA ARG A 91 15.57 -7.62 1.44
C ARG A 91 16.46 -6.44 1.78
N LYS A 92 15.96 -5.20 1.66
CA LYS A 92 16.72 -4.00 2.03
C LYS A 92 17.05 -4.03 3.51
N VAL A 93 16.04 -4.24 4.37
CA VAL A 93 16.23 -4.34 5.82
C VAL A 93 17.18 -5.48 6.17
N PHE A 94 16.96 -6.68 5.62
CA PHE A 94 17.76 -7.85 5.96
C PHE A 94 19.21 -7.77 5.49
N ASN A 95 19.48 -7.08 4.38
CA ASN A 95 20.83 -6.97 3.83
C ASN A 95 21.60 -5.76 4.38
N GLU A 96 20.91 -4.66 4.68
CA GLU A 96 21.54 -3.39 5.05
C GLU A 96 21.68 -3.25 6.57
N HIS A 97 20.77 -3.84 7.35
CA HIS A 97 20.77 -3.66 8.81
C HIS A 97 21.63 -4.72 9.54
N PRO A 98 22.60 -4.32 10.39
CA PRO A 98 23.52 -5.25 11.07
C PRO A 98 22.83 -6.30 11.93
N ALA A 99 21.63 -6.02 12.45
CA ALA A 99 20.86 -6.93 13.29
C ALA A 99 20.55 -8.28 12.62
N PHE A 100 20.48 -8.34 11.29
CA PHE A 100 20.10 -9.55 10.55
C PHE A 100 21.29 -10.28 9.93
N ARG A 101 22.52 -9.77 10.07
CA ARG A 101 23.73 -10.32 9.41
C ARG A 101 24.02 -11.79 9.76
N LEU A 102 23.65 -12.22 10.97
CA LEU A 102 23.86 -13.59 11.47
C LEU A 102 22.56 -14.42 11.49
N ALA A 103 21.45 -13.86 10.99
CA ALA A 103 20.19 -14.59 10.95
C ALA A 103 20.28 -15.72 9.91
N SER A 104 19.81 -16.91 10.28
CA SER A 104 19.69 -18.03 9.33
C SER A 104 18.53 -17.79 8.36
N ASP A 105 18.55 -18.46 7.20
CA ASP A 105 17.47 -18.37 6.21
C ASP A 105 16.10 -18.72 6.81
N GLY A 106 16.04 -19.73 7.68
CA GLY A 106 14.81 -20.10 8.38
C GLY A 106 14.30 -19.01 9.33
N CYS A 107 15.22 -18.27 9.98
CA CYS A 107 14.88 -17.12 10.82
C CYS A 107 14.36 -15.96 9.98
N LEU A 108 15.08 -15.60 8.91
CA LEU A 108 14.67 -14.53 7.98
C LEU A 108 13.30 -14.82 7.38
N ARG A 109 13.05 -16.06 6.94
CA ARG A 109 11.74 -16.47 6.41
C ARG A 109 10.63 -16.37 7.44
N SER A 110 10.91 -16.70 8.71
CA SER A 110 9.93 -16.61 9.78
C SER A 110 9.63 -15.16 10.13
N LEU A 111 10.66 -14.30 10.20
CA LEU A 111 10.50 -12.87 10.44
C LEU A 111 9.79 -12.16 9.29
N ALA A 112 10.18 -12.45 8.05
CA ALA A 112 9.68 -11.73 6.88
C ALA A 112 8.16 -11.80 6.71
N VAL A 113 7.54 -12.91 7.13
CA VAL A 113 6.08 -13.09 7.04
C VAL A 113 5.34 -12.22 8.06
N GLU A 114 5.99 -11.86 9.17
CA GLU A 114 5.42 -10.99 10.21
C GLU A 114 5.72 -9.51 9.96
N PHE A 115 6.67 -9.19 9.08
CA PHE A 115 7.00 -7.80 8.73
C PHE A 115 5.88 -7.14 7.94
N GLN A 116 5.53 -5.93 8.35
CA GLN A 116 4.58 -5.08 7.64
C GLN A 116 5.31 -3.86 7.09
N THR A 117 5.10 -3.56 5.80
CA THR A 117 5.60 -2.34 5.18
C THR A 117 4.54 -1.26 5.30
N THR A 118 4.84 -0.21 6.06
CA THR A 118 3.96 0.95 6.23
C THR A 118 4.53 2.14 5.46
N HIS A 119 3.64 2.89 4.82
CA HIS A 119 3.97 4.16 4.20
C HIS A 119 3.40 5.30 5.05
N CYS A 120 4.17 6.36 5.22
CA CYS A 120 3.75 7.56 5.94
C CYS A 120 3.91 8.77 5.03
N ALA A 121 3.01 9.75 5.11
CA ALA A 121 3.18 11.01 4.39
C ALA A 121 4.14 11.93 5.17
N PRO A 122 4.81 12.88 4.50
CA PRO A 122 5.61 13.88 5.19
C PRO A 122 4.77 14.64 6.24
N GLY A 123 5.28 14.75 7.46
CA GLY A 123 4.59 15.39 8.58
C GLY A 123 3.60 14.49 9.35
N ASP A 124 3.42 13.23 8.94
CA ASP A 124 2.71 12.25 9.77
C ASP A 124 3.59 11.83 10.96
N LEU A 125 2.98 11.84 12.15
CA LEU A 125 3.60 11.29 13.36
C LEU A 125 3.31 9.79 13.40
N ILE A 126 4.38 8.99 13.48
CA ILE A 126 4.27 7.53 13.58
C ILE A 126 3.94 7.12 15.01
N PHE A 127 4.57 7.78 15.99
CA PHE A 127 4.37 7.54 17.40
C PHE A 127 4.10 8.86 18.11
N HIS A 128 3.19 8.84 19.07
CA HIS A 128 2.88 9.99 19.89
C HIS A 128 3.57 9.95 21.26
N ALA A 129 3.89 11.13 21.81
CA ALA A 129 4.45 11.22 23.15
C ALA A 129 3.47 10.62 24.19
N GLY A 130 3.96 9.68 24.99
CA GLY A 130 3.15 8.95 25.98
C GLY A 130 2.45 7.71 25.45
N GLU A 131 2.57 7.41 24.16
CA GLU A 131 2.08 6.16 23.57
C GLU A 131 2.98 4.97 23.94
N SER A 132 2.39 3.82 24.24
CA SER A 132 3.14 2.58 24.43
C SER A 132 3.66 2.07 23.09
N VAL A 133 4.97 1.94 22.95
CA VAL A 133 5.59 1.40 21.74
C VAL A 133 5.72 -0.12 21.88
N ASP A 134 4.93 -0.87 21.12
CA ASP A 134 4.95 -2.34 21.05
C ASP A 134 5.54 -2.87 19.73
N THR A 135 5.92 -1.97 18.83
CA THR A 135 6.42 -2.29 17.50
C THR A 135 7.84 -1.75 17.29
N LEU A 136 8.66 -2.53 16.59
CA LEU A 136 9.98 -2.13 16.12
C LEU A 136 9.91 -1.82 14.63
N CYS A 137 10.33 -0.61 14.25
CA CYS A 137 10.32 -0.17 12.86
C CYS A 137 11.75 -0.04 12.31
N PHE A 138 11.89 -0.31 11.02
CA PHE A 138 13.13 -0.09 10.27
C PHE A 138 12.85 0.92 9.15
N VAL A 139 13.63 2.00 9.08
CA VAL A 139 13.53 2.98 7.98
C VAL A 139 14.22 2.39 6.76
N VAL A 140 13.45 2.23 5.67
CA VAL A 140 13.94 1.65 4.40
C VAL A 140 14.16 2.71 3.33
N SER A 141 13.46 3.83 3.45
CA SER A 141 13.50 4.96 2.53
C SER A 141 12.87 6.18 3.18
N GLY A 142 13.52 7.33 3.04
CA GLY A 142 13.09 8.58 3.68
C GLY A 142 13.84 8.83 4.98
N SER A 143 13.37 9.81 5.74
CA SER A 143 13.95 10.17 7.03
C SER A 143 12.83 10.42 8.05
N LEU A 144 13.12 10.15 9.32
CA LEU A 144 12.22 10.42 10.44
C LEU A 144 12.88 11.39 11.41
N GLU A 145 12.09 12.32 11.94
CA GLU A 145 12.50 13.21 13.01
C GLU A 145 11.96 12.68 14.34
N VAL A 146 12.83 12.58 15.33
CA VAL A 146 12.44 12.28 16.71
C VAL A 146 12.33 13.61 17.45
N ILE A 147 11.12 13.95 17.88
CA ILE A 147 10.79 15.22 18.53
C ILE A 147 10.51 14.96 20.01
N GLN A 148 11.19 15.70 20.89
CA GLN A 148 10.95 15.68 22.34
C GLN A 148 10.94 17.12 22.84
N ASP A 149 9.90 17.49 23.61
CA ASP A 149 9.72 18.84 24.16
C ASP A 149 9.80 19.96 23.08
N ASP A 150 9.13 19.74 21.95
CA ASP A 150 9.12 20.61 20.76
C ASP A 150 10.49 20.83 20.07
N GLU A 151 11.50 20.04 20.45
CA GLU A 151 12.85 20.08 19.86
C GLU A 151 13.17 18.78 19.12
N VAL A 152 13.86 18.89 17.97
CA VAL A 152 14.34 17.73 17.21
C VAL A 152 15.59 17.17 17.89
N ILE A 153 15.49 15.96 18.45
CA ILE A 153 16.59 15.32 19.19
C ILE A 153 17.37 14.30 18.36
N ALA A 154 16.77 13.76 17.30
CA ALA A 154 17.44 12.84 16.38
C ALA A 154 16.77 12.85 14.99
N ILE A 155 17.57 12.51 13.98
CA ILE A 155 17.11 12.20 12.63
C ILE A 155 17.51 10.76 12.33
N LEU A 156 16.56 9.94 11.90
CA LEU A 156 16.76 8.55 11.48
C LEU A 156 16.69 8.49 9.96
N GLU A 157 17.68 7.87 9.32
CA GLU A 157 17.79 7.67 7.86
C GLU A 157 17.99 6.19 7.53
#